data_AF-A0A409Y4Y3-F1
#
_entry.id   AF-A0A409Y4Y3-F1
#
_cell.length_a   1.000
_cell.length_b   1.000
_cell.length_c   1.000
_cell.angle_alpha   90.00
_cell.angle_beta   90.00
_cell.angle_gamma   90.00
#
_symmetry.space_group_name_H-M   'P 1'
#
loop_
_entity.id
_entity.type
_entity.pdbx_description
1 polymer ?
#
loop_
_entity_poly.entity_id
_entity_poly.type
_entity_poly.pdbx_seq_one_letter_code
_entity_poly.pdbx_strand_id
1 'polypeptide(L)'
;MSTAFTAPLTNEPYSKVSGDFSPIHINPYFSNYAPLPVPLRMDSAATCPYVETIAAKGHPERYGVNFVGMVIPGEPLMVNIRHTGMRDGNMAVRITTIIQRGEKALQGSAEVAQPTAVCVSTRQGLQEPGMGMGLYNRSLAARAVWGDAGAHLLAVYDFSIIKIVKGNPNEKTIHFGGIEGQAIRQRYMDMTYDATVKGGPVKASPLFADIDVRAPKYTYSHPNGLLVVNEKAAFEDMRIKGFLQKDCAFAGHSLGEHSALASIADVLHISAVVHVVFYRGIIMQRAVECDSENRSNYAMCACQQHVCAGELLALQIKTNIINYLKIQKIDVAKLTETFTVEKVKEMLADVVKSCLVGAVKSGGLYHGSVALRRFLYPVLMRISTPALCGPVYSLSVLSLNAAHSDRLVGKANYEARDGFISTTRAIICHSKNAKEIYYQYEDEAEGPPAQEELSPTPTAAPTILTPVPAAPVALAPSRPRGKH
;
A
#
# COMPACT_ATOMS: atom_id res chain seq x y z
N MET A 1 5.76 12.04 -21.44
CA MET A 1 4.99 13.19 -21.97
C MET A 1 5.90 13.99 -22.88
N SER A 2 5.37 14.55 -23.97
CA SER A 2 6.10 15.44 -24.88
C SER A 2 5.32 16.74 -25.05
N THR A 3 6.02 17.88 -25.10
CA THR A 3 5.39 19.19 -25.31
C THR A 3 6.33 20.10 -26.08
N ALA A 4 5.79 20.92 -26.97
CA ALA A 4 6.57 21.86 -27.77
C ALA A 4 6.36 23.30 -27.28
N PHE A 5 7.41 24.10 -27.31
CA PHE A 5 7.32 25.55 -27.11
C PHE A 5 8.36 26.27 -27.99
N THR A 6 8.12 27.55 -28.26
CA THR A 6 9.03 28.36 -29.09
C THR A 6 9.89 29.25 -28.19
N ALA A 7 11.19 29.27 -28.48
CA ALA A 7 12.11 30.13 -27.76
C ALA A 7 11.73 31.62 -28.00
N PRO A 8 11.74 32.49 -26.97
CA PRO A 8 11.53 33.93 -27.13
C PRO A 8 12.34 34.56 -28.29
N LEU A 9 11.78 35.57 -28.93
CA LEU A 9 12.45 36.31 -30.01
C LEU A 9 13.58 37.23 -29.50
N THR A 10 13.62 37.52 -28.20
CA THR A 10 14.64 38.36 -27.55
C THR A 10 14.89 37.91 -26.11
N ASN A 11 16.14 38.05 -25.66
CA ASN A 11 16.58 37.79 -24.28
C ASN A 11 16.37 38.97 -23.33
N GLU A 12 16.05 40.16 -23.83
CA GLU A 12 15.98 41.37 -22.99
C GLU A 12 15.06 41.23 -21.76
N PRO A 13 13.85 40.62 -21.86
CA PRO A 13 13.00 40.44 -20.69
C PRO A 13 13.64 39.52 -19.64
N TYR A 14 14.32 38.46 -20.08
CA TYR A 14 15.04 37.55 -19.19
C TYR A 14 16.19 38.27 -18.49
N SER A 15 17.06 38.96 -19.24
CA SER A 15 18.20 39.70 -18.68
C SER A 15 17.79 40.75 -17.64
N LYS A 16 16.66 41.44 -17.88
CA LYS A 16 16.10 42.44 -16.94
C LYS A 16 15.65 41.81 -15.61
N VAL A 17 15.13 40.58 -15.64
CA VAL A 17 14.60 39.88 -14.46
C VAL A 17 15.70 39.08 -13.75
N SER A 18 16.55 38.38 -14.50
CA SER A 18 17.61 37.52 -13.96
C SER A 18 18.84 38.31 -13.51
N GLY A 19 19.06 39.52 -14.04
CA GLY A 19 20.28 40.29 -13.87
C GLY A 19 21.45 39.80 -14.74
N ASP A 20 21.24 38.77 -15.57
CA ASP A 20 22.24 38.31 -16.54
C ASP A 20 22.24 39.19 -17.79
N PHE A 21 23.10 40.20 -17.77
CA PHE A 21 23.35 41.12 -18.89
C PHE A 21 24.55 40.70 -19.75
N SER A 22 24.89 39.41 -19.79
CA SER A 22 26.01 38.94 -20.60
C SER A 22 25.82 39.39 -22.08
N PRO A 23 26.77 40.16 -22.65
CA PRO A 23 26.58 40.83 -23.94
C PRO A 23 26.32 39.88 -25.11
N ILE A 24 26.76 38.62 -25.01
CA ILE A 24 26.54 37.58 -26.02
C ILE A 24 25.05 37.23 -26.21
N HIS A 25 24.19 37.55 -25.25
CA HIS A 25 22.75 37.23 -25.30
C HIS A 25 21.89 38.37 -25.85
N ILE A 26 22.36 39.62 -25.77
CA ILE A 26 21.58 40.83 -26.09
C ILE A 26 22.20 41.67 -27.22
N ASN A 27 23.49 41.53 -27.50
CA ASN A 27 24.19 42.35 -28.48
C ASN A 27 24.79 41.47 -29.61
N PRO A 28 24.31 41.62 -30.85
CA PRO A 28 24.74 40.79 -31.97
C PRO A 28 26.22 40.99 -32.32
N TYR A 29 26.81 42.15 -32.03
CA TYR A 29 28.24 42.38 -32.28
C TYR A 29 29.13 41.50 -31.40
N PHE A 30 28.76 41.31 -30.14
CA PHE A 30 29.49 40.45 -29.21
C PHE A 30 29.26 38.96 -29.50
N SER A 31 28.05 38.58 -29.91
CA SER A 31 27.75 37.21 -30.34
C SER A 31 28.54 36.82 -31.59
N ASN A 32 28.72 37.74 -32.54
CA ASN A 32 29.51 37.52 -33.76
C ASN A 32 31.02 37.55 -33.53
N TYR A 33 31.49 38.24 -32.49
CA TYR A 33 32.90 38.27 -32.11
C TYR A 33 33.33 36.93 -31.47
N ALA A 34 32.44 36.32 -30.69
CA ALA A 34 32.63 34.94 -30.25
C ALA A 34 32.42 34.00 -31.45
N PRO A 35 33.21 32.92 -31.62
CA PRO A 35 33.05 31.95 -32.70
C PRO A 35 31.82 31.06 -32.47
N LEU A 36 30.63 31.68 -32.43
CA LEU A 36 29.34 31.06 -32.17
C LEU A 36 28.51 31.01 -33.47
N PRO A 37 27.70 29.96 -33.71
CA PRO A 37 27.02 29.73 -34.99
C PRO A 37 25.98 30.76 -35.47
N VAL A 38 25.54 31.76 -34.70
CA VAL A 38 24.55 32.77 -35.17
C VAL A 38 24.48 34.00 -34.23
N PRO A 39 23.96 35.17 -34.67
CA PRO A 39 24.07 36.45 -33.95
C PRO A 39 23.24 36.62 -32.68
N LEU A 40 22.31 35.72 -32.35
CA LEU A 40 21.54 35.78 -31.11
C LEU A 40 21.43 34.36 -30.56
N ARG A 41 22.05 34.09 -29.41
CA ARG A 41 22.02 32.79 -28.73
C ARG A 41 21.33 32.95 -27.38
N MET A 42 20.34 32.13 -27.10
CA MET A 42 19.73 32.07 -25.77
C MET A 42 20.39 30.98 -24.93
N ASP A 43 20.55 31.24 -23.64
CA ASP A 43 20.85 30.18 -22.70
C ASP A 43 19.59 29.31 -22.53
N SER A 44 19.78 28.00 -22.60
CA SER A 44 18.75 27.00 -22.32
C SER A 44 18.15 27.13 -20.91
N ALA A 45 18.75 27.93 -20.02
CA ALA A 45 18.15 28.37 -18.75
C ALA A 45 16.75 29.00 -18.92
N ALA A 46 16.50 29.70 -20.03
CA ALA A 46 15.19 30.29 -20.34
C ALA A 46 14.06 29.25 -20.51
N THR A 47 14.42 27.97 -20.66
CA THR A 47 13.48 26.85 -20.85
C THR A 47 13.09 26.17 -19.52
N CYS A 48 13.85 26.43 -18.45
CA CYS A 48 13.63 25.86 -17.12
C CYS A 48 12.23 26.12 -16.52
N PRO A 49 11.62 27.31 -16.66
CA PRO A 49 10.28 27.57 -16.11
C PRO A 49 9.20 26.68 -16.72
N TYR A 50 9.37 26.28 -17.98
CA TYR A 50 8.43 25.39 -18.67
C TYR A 50 8.55 23.96 -18.15
N VAL A 51 9.78 23.52 -17.89
CA VAL A 51 10.08 22.24 -17.25
C VAL A 51 9.52 22.19 -15.84
N GLU A 52 9.69 23.25 -15.06
CA GLU A 52 9.18 23.38 -13.70
C GLU A 52 7.64 23.37 -13.64
N THR A 53 6.99 24.09 -14.56
CA THR A 53 5.52 24.18 -14.62
C THR A 53 4.90 22.85 -15.07
N ILE A 54 5.48 22.19 -16.06
CA ILE A 54 4.91 20.95 -16.64
C ILE A 54 5.31 19.71 -15.84
N ALA A 55 6.60 19.57 -15.48
CA ALA A 55 7.06 18.39 -14.77
C ALA A 55 6.64 18.42 -13.30
N ALA A 56 6.74 19.58 -12.64
CA ALA A 56 6.59 19.68 -11.19
C ALA A 56 5.33 20.43 -10.72
N LYS A 57 4.42 20.78 -11.64
CA LYS A 57 3.23 21.61 -11.34
C LYS A 57 3.59 22.89 -10.56
N GLY A 58 4.79 23.42 -10.78
CA GLY A 58 5.30 24.63 -10.12
C GLY A 58 6.04 24.42 -8.80
N HIS A 59 6.21 23.18 -8.29
CA HIS A 59 6.86 22.91 -7.00
C HIS A 59 7.85 21.71 -7.05
N PRO A 60 8.97 21.80 -7.77
CA PRO A 60 10.01 20.76 -7.72
C PRO A 60 10.75 20.85 -6.38
N GLU A 61 10.94 19.73 -5.69
CA GLU A 61 11.79 19.71 -4.49
C GLU A 61 13.27 19.90 -4.84
N ARG A 62 13.69 19.32 -5.97
CA ARG A 62 15.04 19.45 -6.53
C ARG A 62 14.99 19.43 -8.04
N TYR A 63 15.75 20.33 -8.68
CA TYR A 63 15.95 20.31 -10.12
C TYR A 63 17.41 20.60 -10.45
N GLY A 64 17.91 19.97 -11.51
CA GLY A 64 19.26 20.15 -12.03
C GLY A 64 19.24 20.05 -13.55
N VAL A 65 20.01 20.92 -14.19
CA VAL A 65 19.97 21.10 -15.64
C VAL A 65 21.38 21.26 -16.18
N ASN A 66 21.67 20.56 -17.27
CA ASN A 66 22.89 20.66 -18.06
C ASN A 66 22.55 21.21 -19.43
N PHE A 67 23.26 22.26 -19.83
CA PHE A 67 23.13 22.88 -21.13
C PHE A 67 24.10 22.21 -22.10
N VAL A 68 23.56 21.45 -23.05
CA VAL A 68 24.33 20.57 -23.95
C VAL A 68 24.47 21.20 -25.33
N GLY A 69 23.49 22.00 -25.74
CA GLY A 69 23.43 22.63 -27.06
C GLY A 69 22.93 24.06 -26.98
N MET A 70 23.07 24.76 -28.10
CA MET A 70 22.64 26.15 -28.23
C MET A 70 21.20 26.24 -28.72
N VAL A 71 20.48 27.26 -28.28
CA VAL A 71 19.16 27.59 -28.82
C VAL A 71 19.19 28.98 -29.44
N ILE A 72 18.59 29.11 -30.62
CA ILE A 72 18.43 30.38 -31.33
C ILE A 72 17.06 30.99 -30.99
N PRO A 73 16.91 32.32 -30.85
CA PRO A 73 15.60 32.96 -30.71
C PRO A 73 14.61 32.56 -31.80
N GLY A 74 13.35 32.33 -31.41
CA GLY A 74 12.30 31.88 -32.32
C GLY A 74 12.38 30.42 -32.76
N GLU A 75 13.42 29.67 -32.36
CA GLU A 75 13.53 28.24 -32.66
C GLU A 75 12.53 27.44 -31.81
N PRO A 76 11.74 26.52 -32.40
CA PRO A 76 10.86 25.68 -31.63
C PRO A 76 11.61 24.49 -31.05
N LEU A 77 11.23 24.17 -29.82
CA LEU A 77 11.87 23.21 -28.94
C LEU A 77 10.87 22.15 -28.54
N MET A 78 11.28 20.89 -28.59
CA MET A 78 10.50 19.75 -28.12
C MET A 78 11.06 19.26 -26.80
N VAL A 79 10.25 19.36 -25.74
CA VAL A 79 10.59 18.90 -24.39
C VAL A 79 9.98 17.52 -24.18
N ASN A 80 10.85 16.54 -23.94
CA ASN A 80 10.48 15.19 -23.58
C ASN A 80 10.74 14.97 -22.09
N ILE A 81 9.69 14.57 -21.38
CA ILE A 81 9.69 14.31 -19.95
C ILE A 81 9.37 12.83 -19.75
N ARG A 82 10.32 12.10 -19.15
CA ARG A 82 10.18 10.67 -18.84
C ARG A 82 10.39 10.42 -17.35
N HIS A 83 9.48 9.66 -16.74
CA HIS A 83 9.67 9.15 -15.39
C HIS A 83 10.73 8.04 -15.44
N THR A 84 11.79 8.17 -14.64
CA THR A 84 12.96 7.27 -14.68
C THR A 84 13.16 6.45 -13.42
N GLY A 85 12.51 6.82 -12.32
CA GLY A 85 12.64 6.09 -11.06
C GLY A 85 12.03 6.87 -9.90
N MET A 86 12.16 6.33 -8.70
CA MET A 86 11.58 6.88 -7.48
C MET A 86 12.66 7.10 -6.44
N ARG A 87 12.52 8.15 -5.64
CA ARG A 87 13.45 8.48 -4.55
C ARG A 87 12.69 9.08 -3.39
N ASP A 88 12.73 8.42 -2.22
CA ASP A 88 12.15 8.95 -0.98
C ASP A 88 10.67 9.41 -1.08
N GLY A 89 9.89 8.78 -1.95
CA GLY A 89 8.49 9.16 -2.21
C GLY A 89 8.30 10.21 -3.30
N ASN A 90 9.37 10.68 -3.94
CA ASN A 90 9.33 11.56 -5.10
C ASN A 90 9.59 10.80 -6.40
N MET A 91 8.94 11.27 -7.47
CA MET A 91 9.17 10.82 -8.84
C MET A 91 10.44 11.46 -9.37
N ALA A 92 11.42 10.65 -9.75
CA ALA A 92 12.63 11.08 -10.43
C ALA A 92 12.38 11.12 -11.94
N VAL A 93 12.41 12.33 -12.50
CA VAL A 93 12.02 12.61 -13.87
C VAL A 93 13.24 13.09 -14.65
N ARG A 94 13.45 12.51 -15.83
CA ARG A 94 14.45 12.98 -16.80
C ARG A 94 13.79 13.87 -17.84
N ILE A 95 14.42 15.00 -18.09
CA ILE A 95 13.99 15.99 -19.07
C ILE A 95 15.03 16.06 -20.19
N THR A 96 14.57 16.05 -21.43
CA THR A 96 15.42 16.26 -22.61
C THR A 96 14.74 17.24 -23.54
N THR A 97 15.42 18.32 -23.88
CA THR A 97 14.94 19.30 -24.86
C THR A 97 15.71 19.14 -26.15
N ILE A 98 14.98 18.94 -27.25
CA ILE A 98 15.50 18.71 -28.59
C ILE A 98 15.11 19.90 -29.48
N ILE A 99 16.06 20.44 -30.23
CA ILE A 99 15.81 21.50 -31.23
C ILE A 99 15.27 20.90 -32.53
N GLN A 100 14.75 21.72 -33.45
CA GLN A 100 14.25 21.23 -34.75
C GLN A 100 15.25 20.38 -35.54
N ARG A 101 16.55 20.66 -35.41
CA ARG A 101 17.61 19.91 -36.09
C ARG A 101 17.85 18.50 -35.51
N GLY A 102 17.17 18.13 -34.44
CA GLY A 102 17.33 16.83 -33.76
C GLY A 102 18.45 16.79 -32.71
N GLU A 103 19.19 17.89 -32.52
CA GLU A 103 20.24 17.98 -31.51
C GLU A 103 19.64 18.24 -30.11
N LYS A 104 20.34 17.80 -29.06
CA LYS A 104 19.93 18.04 -27.68
C LYS A 104 20.43 19.42 -27.23
N ALA A 105 19.49 20.30 -26.90
CA ALA A 105 19.81 21.60 -26.31
C ALA A 105 20.02 21.49 -24.79
N LEU A 106 19.19 20.70 -24.13
CA LEU A 106 19.18 20.62 -22.67
C LEU A 106 18.93 19.19 -22.21
N GLN A 107 19.63 18.81 -21.15
CA GLN A 107 19.37 17.60 -20.41
C GLN A 107 19.22 17.94 -18.92
N GLY A 108 18.12 17.53 -18.31
CA GLY A 108 17.83 17.83 -16.92
C GLY A 108 17.29 16.63 -16.16
N SER A 109 17.30 16.75 -14.85
CA SER A 109 16.66 15.85 -13.91
C SER A 109 15.90 16.65 -12.85
N ALA A 110 14.72 16.19 -12.49
CA ALA A 110 13.92 16.78 -11.41
C ALA A 110 13.37 15.69 -10.49
N GLU A 111 13.26 16.02 -9.21
CA GLU A 111 12.52 15.25 -8.22
C GLU A 111 11.18 15.97 -7.98
N VAL A 112 10.09 15.27 -8.31
CA VAL A 112 8.73 15.80 -8.27
C VAL A 112 7.94 15.05 -7.22
N ALA A 113 7.21 15.76 -6.36
CA ALA A 113 6.34 15.14 -5.38
C ALA A 113 5.26 14.29 -6.05
N GLN A 114 5.03 13.09 -5.51
CA GLN A 114 3.86 12.29 -5.88
C GLN A 114 2.56 13.04 -5.56
N PRO A 115 1.43 12.73 -6.23
CA PRO A 115 0.11 13.17 -5.76
C PRO A 115 -0.10 12.79 -4.29
N THR A 116 -0.76 13.64 -3.51
CA THR A 116 -1.05 13.36 -2.09
C THR A 116 -1.75 12.01 -1.93
N ALA A 117 -1.10 11.07 -1.25
CA ALA A 117 -1.60 9.71 -1.06
C ALA A 117 -1.94 9.44 0.40
N VAL A 118 -2.92 8.55 0.61
CA VAL A 118 -3.31 8.04 1.93
C VAL A 118 -3.19 6.53 1.90
N CYS A 119 -2.41 5.97 2.84
CA CYS A 119 -2.22 4.52 2.97
C CYS A 119 -3.31 3.92 3.86
N VAL A 120 -4.09 2.98 3.33
CA VAL A 120 -5.16 2.32 4.08
C VAL A 120 -4.91 0.81 4.17
N SER A 121 -4.75 0.29 5.38
CA SER A 121 -4.59 -1.14 5.64
C SER A 121 -5.94 -1.85 5.78
N THR A 122 -6.02 -3.08 5.27
CA THR A 122 -7.28 -3.80 5.08
C THR A 122 -7.71 -4.56 6.34
N ARG A 123 -8.96 -5.03 6.31
CA ARG A 123 -9.58 -5.78 7.40
C ARG A 123 -9.36 -7.29 7.24
N GLN A 124 -9.61 -8.02 8.34
CA GLN A 124 -9.77 -9.48 8.30
C GLN A 124 -10.88 -9.91 7.32
N GLY A 125 -10.69 -11.03 6.61
CA GLY A 125 -11.68 -11.60 5.67
C GLY A 125 -11.23 -11.67 4.20
N LEU A 126 -10.02 -11.22 3.88
CA LEU A 126 -9.41 -11.30 2.55
C LEU A 126 -8.26 -12.34 2.48
N GLN A 127 -8.23 -13.29 3.43
CA GLN A 127 -7.19 -14.32 3.45
C GLN A 127 -7.35 -15.34 2.34
N GLU A 128 -6.24 -15.67 1.69
CA GLU A 128 -6.15 -16.75 0.71
C GLU A 128 -4.88 -17.57 0.97
N PRO A 129 -4.92 -18.90 0.76
CA PRO A 129 -3.71 -19.72 0.81
C PRO A 129 -2.63 -19.17 -0.13
N GLY A 130 -1.39 -19.07 0.37
CA GLY A 130 -0.28 -18.53 -0.40
C GLY A 130 -0.24 -17.00 -0.53
N MET A 131 -1.13 -16.27 0.15
CA MET A 131 -1.11 -14.80 0.16
C MET A 131 0.28 -14.26 0.55
N GLY A 132 0.80 -13.32 -0.23
CA GLY A 132 2.11 -12.70 0.01
C GLY A 132 3.33 -13.53 -0.41
N MET A 133 3.15 -14.81 -0.78
CA MET A 133 4.28 -15.68 -1.10
C MET A 133 4.98 -15.29 -2.41
N GLY A 134 4.24 -14.70 -3.37
CA GLY A 134 4.84 -14.15 -4.58
C GLY A 134 5.85 -13.03 -4.29
N LEU A 135 5.52 -12.15 -3.34
CA LEU A 135 6.43 -11.07 -2.92
C LEU A 135 7.57 -11.62 -2.04
N TYR A 136 7.27 -12.52 -1.11
CA TYR A 136 8.27 -13.22 -0.29
C TYR A 136 9.39 -13.88 -1.12
N ASN A 137 9.03 -14.47 -2.26
CA ASN A 137 9.99 -15.13 -3.14
C ASN A 137 10.87 -14.12 -3.90
N ARG A 138 10.37 -12.93 -4.26
CA ARG A 138 11.07 -11.95 -5.10
C ARG A 138 11.79 -10.85 -4.34
N SER A 139 11.32 -10.47 -3.15
CA SER A 139 11.83 -9.35 -2.37
C SER A 139 12.58 -9.82 -1.13
N LEU A 140 13.82 -9.33 -0.97
CA LEU A 140 14.61 -9.56 0.25
C LEU A 140 13.97 -8.87 1.46
N ALA A 141 13.41 -7.67 1.26
CA ALA A 141 12.74 -6.89 2.30
C ALA A 141 11.53 -7.65 2.87
N ALA A 142 10.66 -8.13 1.96
CA ALA A 142 9.51 -8.94 2.35
C ALA A 142 9.96 -10.22 3.06
N ARG A 143 10.99 -10.89 2.55
CA ARG A 143 11.51 -12.12 3.15
C ARG A 143 12.06 -11.90 4.56
N ALA A 144 12.73 -10.77 4.82
CA ALA A 144 13.20 -10.41 6.15
C ALA A 144 12.03 -10.26 7.12
N VAL A 145 10.99 -9.49 6.76
CA VAL A 145 9.78 -9.31 7.58
C VAL A 145 9.11 -10.65 7.94
N TRP A 146 8.94 -11.53 6.95
CA TRP A 146 8.38 -12.86 7.16
C TRP A 146 9.30 -13.75 8.01
N GLY A 147 10.62 -13.62 7.84
CA GLY A 147 11.63 -14.32 8.62
C GLY A 147 11.59 -13.94 10.09
N ASP A 148 11.60 -12.64 10.39
CA ASP A 148 11.59 -12.11 11.76
C ASP A 148 10.29 -12.46 12.49
N ALA A 149 9.15 -12.30 11.81
CA ALA A 149 7.85 -12.74 12.31
C ALA A 149 7.82 -14.24 12.58
N GLY A 150 8.33 -15.04 11.63
CA GLY A 150 8.35 -16.49 11.72
C GLY A 150 9.27 -17.01 12.83
N ALA A 151 10.46 -16.44 12.97
CA ALA A 151 11.40 -16.79 14.03
C ALA A 151 10.83 -16.48 15.41
N HIS A 152 10.19 -15.32 15.57
CA HIS A 152 9.54 -14.97 16.83
C HIS A 152 8.39 -15.93 17.18
N LEU A 153 7.48 -16.20 16.24
CA LEU A 153 6.35 -17.11 16.50
C LEU A 153 6.80 -18.55 16.75
N LEU A 154 7.86 -19.00 16.09
CA LEU A 154 8.44 -20.31 16.35
C LEU A 154 9.05 -20.37 17.75
N ALA A 155 9.82 -19.36 18.16
CA ALA A 155 10.45 -19.31 19.47
C ALA A 155 9.44 -19.12 20.62
N VAL A 156 8.33 -18.44 20.38
CA VAL A 156 7.31 -18.14 21.41
C VAL A 156 6.25 -19.22 21.51
N TYR A 157 5.75 -19.71 20.38
CA TYR A 157 4.56 -20.55 20.29
C TYR A 157 4.76 -21.89 19.55
N ASP A 158 5.97 -22.19 19.08
CA ASP A 158 6.32 -23.44 18.37
C ASP A 158 5.46 -23.71 17.10
N PHE A 159 5.18 -22.65 16.35
CA PHE A 159 4.63 -22.77 15.01
C PHE A 159 5.25 -21.81 14.00
N SER A 160 5.38 -22.29 12.75
CA SER A 160 5.85 -21.49 11.63
C SER A 160 4.69 -20.88 10.86
N ILE A 161 4.57 -19.56 10.90
CA ILE A 161 3.54 -18.82 10.14
C ILE A 161 3.68 -19.03 8.62
N ILE A 162 4.91 -19.17 8.12
CA ILE A 162 5.18 -19.41 6.69
C ILE A 162 4.61 -20.76 6.26
N LYS A 163 4.76 -21.81 7.08
CA LYS A 163 4.17 -23.14 6.80
C LYS A 163 2.64 -23.07 6.82
N ILE A 164 2.07 -22.32 7.75
CA ILE A 164 0.61 -22.13 7.85
C ILE A 164 0.07 -21.43 6.61
N VAL A 165 0.68 -20.34 6.16
CA VAL A 165 0.20 -19.58 4.99
C VAL A 165 0.37 -20.37 3.69
N LYS A 166 1.45 -21.14 3.54
CA LYS A 166 1.69 -21.98 2.34
C LYS A 166 0.80 -23.20 2.27
N GLY A 167 0.64 -23.91 3.40
CA GLY A 167 -0.03 -25.22 3.43
C GLY A 167 -1.48 -25.19 3.91
N ASN A 168 -1.92 -24.09 4.55
CA ASN A 168 -3.22 -23.93 5.21
C ASN A 168 -3.73 -25.22 5.89
N PRO A 169 -2.96 -25.78 6.86
CA PRO A 169 -3.35 -27.04 7.49
C PRO A 169 -4.63 -26.84 8.32
N ASN A 170 -5.54 -27.81 8.27
CA ASN A 170 -6.78 -27.78 9.05
C ASN A 170 -6.53 -27.86 10.57
N GLU A 171 -5.43 -28.53 10.95
CA GLU A 171 -5.02 -28.72 12.34
C GLU A 171 -3.54 -28.42 12.52
N LYS A 172 -3.18 -27.84 13.67
CA LYS A 172 -1.79 -27.59 14.06
C LYS A 172 -1.59 -28.00 15.52
N THR A 173 -0.80 -29.06 15.69
CA THR A 173 -0.39 -29.53 17.02
C THR A 173 0.92 -28.86 17.44
N ILE A 174 0.94 -28.40 18.69
CA ILE A 174 2.09 -27.87 19.43
C ILE A 174 2.49 -28.93 20.45
N HIS A 175 3.78 -29.27 20.53
CA HIS A 175 4.27 -30.31 21.42
C HIS A 175 5.12 -29.69 22.54
N PHE A 176 4.80 -29.99 23.80
CA PHE A 176 5.46 -29.41 24.97
C PHE A 176 6.61 -30.29 25.48
N GLY A 177 7.34 -30.94 24.57
CA GLY A 177 8.44 -31.85 24.90
C GLY A 177 9.76 -31.12 25.17
N GLY A 178 10.59 -31.68 26.05
CA GLY A 178 11.92 -31.13 26.38
C GLY A 178 11.87 -29.82 27.18
N ILE A 179 13.04 -29.23 27.40
CA ILE A 179 13.20 -28.00 28.21
C ILE A 179 12.50 -26.82 27.52
N GLU A 180 12.67 -26.69 26.20
CA GLU A 180 12.06 -25.61 25.41
C GLU A 180 10.53 -25.74 25.37
N GLY A 181 9.99 -26.95 25.17
CA GLY A 181 8.55 -27.19 25.16
C GLY A 181 7.89 -26.90 26.51
N GLN A 182 8.59 -27.15 27.63
CA GLN A 182 8.12 -26.78 28.97
C GLN A 182 8.03 -25.25 29.13
N ALA A 183 9.02 -24.50 28.65
CA ALA A 183 8.99 -23.04 28.68
C ALA A 183 7.85 -22.47 27.82
N ILE A 184 7.60 -23.06 26.66
CA ILE A 184 6.47 -22.68 25.79
C ILE A 184 5.14 -22.98 26.47
N ARG A 185 5.00 -24.16 27.09
CA ARG A 185 3.80 -24.49 27.88
C ARG A 185 3.55 -23.50 29.01
N GLN A 186 4.59 -23.08 29.72
CA GLN A 186 4.46 -22.07 30.77
C GLN A 186 3.90 -20.75 30.20
N ARG A 187 4.43 -20.28 29.06
CA ARG A 187 3.89 -19.09 28.38
C ARG A 187 2.42 -19.26 28.02
N TYR A 188 2.01 -20.45 27.55
CA TYR A 188 0.60 -20.75 27.29
C TYR A 188 -0.28 -20.67 28.53
N MET A 189 0.21 -21.14 29.67
CA MET A 189 -0.48 -21.07 30.96
C MET A 189 -0.53 -19.64 31.52
N ASP A 190 0.52 -18.84 31.29
CA ASP A 190 0.62 -17.45 31.75
C ASP A 190 -0.29 -16.49 30.96
N MET A 191 -0.80 -16.92 29.79
CA MET A 191 -1.76 -16.12 29.02
C MET A 191 -3.11 -16.09 29.73
N THR A 192 -3.50 -14.91 30.23
CA THR A 192 -4.77 -14.67 30.93
C THR A 192 -5.55 -13.51 30.32
N TYR A 193 -6.88 -13.59 30.34
CA TYR A 193 -7.74 -12.48 29.95
C TYR A 193 -8.64 -12.08 31.11
N ASP A 194 -8.89 -10.78 31.20
CA ASP A 194 -9.79 -10.22 32.19
C ASP A 194 -11.22 -10.27 31.68
N ALA A 195 -12.07 -11.01 32.38
CA ALA A 195 -13.50 -11.10 32.09
C ALA A 195 -14.29 -10.39 33.20
N THR A 196 -15.11 -9.43 32.83
CA THR A 196 -16.17 -8.89 33.70
C THR A 196 -17.39 -9.78 33.62
N VAL A 197 -17.66 -10.53 34.69
CA VAL A 197 -18.95 -11.21 34.88
C VAL A 197 -20.01 -10.12 35.09
N LYS A 198 -21.20 -10.24 34.47
CA LYS A 198 -22.27 -9.23 34.56
C LYS A 198 -22.54 -8.83 36.02
N GLY A 199 -22.13 -7.61 36.40
CA GLY A 199 -22.33 -7.04 37.74
C GLY A 199 -21.32 -7.45 38.81
N GLY A 200 -20.25 -8.19 38.46
CA GLY A 200 -19.21 -8.65 39.39
C GLY A 200 -17.83 -8.02 39.17
N PRO A 201 -16.86 -8.30 40.06
CA PRO A 201 -15.48 -7.84 39.91
C PRO A 201 -14.81 -8.47 38.68
N VAL A 202 -13.79 -7.77 38.16
CA VAL A 202 -12.95 -8.26 37.06
C VAL A 202 -12.21 -9.52 37.53
N LYS A 203 -12.34 -10.63 36.80
CA LYS A 203 -11.64 -11.88 37.09
C LYS A 203 -10.69 -12.24 35.95
N ALA A 204 -9.40 -12.34 36.28
CA ALA A 204 -8.40 -12.93 35.39
C ALA A 204 -8.69 -14.42 35.20
N SER A 205 -8.90 -14.84 33.96
CA SER A 205 -9.18 -16.22 33.58
C SER A 205 -8.11 -16.73 32.60
N PRO A 206 -7.69 -18.00 32.68
CA PRO A 206 -6.69 -18.54 31.78
C PRO A 206 -7.22 -18.57 30.36
N LEU A 207 -6.42 -18.08 29.42
CA LEU A 207 -6.76 -18.09 28.00
C LEU A 207 -6.71 -19.51 27.44
N PHE A 208 -6.00 -20.44 28.06
CA PHE A 208 -5.98 -21.86 27.68
C PHE A 208 -6.27 -22.75 28.89
N ALA A 209 -7.55 -22.82 29.30
CA ALA A 209 -7.98 -23.64 30.43
C ALA A 209 -7.64 -25.14 30.30
N ASP A 210 -7.51 -25.63 29.06
CA ASP A 210 -7.23 -27.04 28.75
C ASP A 210 -5.73 -27.39 28.80
N ILE A 211 -4.86 -26.38 29.01
CA ILE A 211 -3.41 -26.56 29.10
C ILE A 211 -3.00 -26.45 30.57
N ASP A 212 -2.61 -27.58 31.15
CA ASP A 212 -2.07 -27.67 32.51
C ASP A 212 -0.57 -28.05 32.50
N VAL A 213 0.03 -28.18 33.70
CA VAL A 213 1.45 -28.57 33.87
C VAL A 213 1.76 -29.96 33.29
N ARG A 214 0.77 -30.82 33.07
CA ARG A 214 0.92 -32.19 32.58
C ARG A 214 0.57 -32.33 31.10
N ALA A 215 -0.01 -31.31 30.47
CA ALA A 215 -0.35 -31.31 29.07
C ALA A 215 0.89 -31.60 28.21
N PRO A 216 0.89 -32.69 27.41
CA PRO A 216 2.03 -33.04 26.55
C PRO A 216 1.97 -32.31 25.20
N LYS A 217 0.78 -31.89 24.77
CA LYS A 217 0.53 -31.22 23.49
C LYS A 217 -0.76 -30.40 23.54
N TYR A 218 -0.90 -29.47 22.61
CA TYR A 218 -2.14 -28.74 22.34
C TYR A 218 -2.38 -28.67 20.84
N THR A 219 -3.62 -28.91 20.39
CA THR A 219 -3.96 -28.92 18.96
C THR A 219 -4.93 -27.79 18.64
N TYR A 220 -4.50 -26.87 17.79
CA TYR A 220 -5.37 -25.90 17.14
C TYR A 220 -6.14 -26.56 16.00
N SER A 221 -7.42 -26.25 15.89
CA SER A 221 -8.25 -26.59 14.73
C SER A 221 -8.99 -25.33 14.28
N HIS A 222 -8.79 -24.91 13.04
CA HIS A 222 -9.52 -23.78 12.47
C HIS A 222 -9.54 -23.86 10.93
N PRO A 223 -10.67 -23.60 10.27
CA PRO A 223 -10.78 -23.75 8.82
C PRO A 223 -10.08 -22.65 7.99
N ASN A 224 -9.83 -21.46 8.55
CA ASN A 224 -9.31 -20.29 7.81
C ASN A 224 -8.13 -19.58 8.55
N GLY A 225 -6.99 -19.36 7.87
CA GLY A 225 -5.71 -18.87 8.47
C GLY A 225 -5.52 -17.35 8.67
N LEU A 226 -4.32 -16.94 9.14
CA LEU A 226 -3.89 -15.61 9.65
C LEU A 226 -3.26 -14.63 8.61
N LEU A 227 -3.32 -13.31 8.85
CA LEU A 227 -3.21 -12.26 7.80
C LEU A 227 -2.16 -11.13 7.94
N VAL A 228 -1.70 -10.74 9.14
CA VAL A 228 -1.08 -9.40 9.33
C VAL A 228 0.33 -9.24 8.73
N VAL A 229 1.10 -10.32 8.60
CA VAL A 229 2.51 -10.25 8.15
C VAL A 229 2.63 -9.77 6.69
N ASN A 230 1.64 -10.07 5.85
CA ASN A 230 1.67 -9.73 4.43
C ASN A 230 1.65 -8.22 4.16
N GLU A 231 0.84 -7.46 4.91
CA GLU A 231 0.69 -6.02 4.69
C GLU A 231 1.99 -5.27 5.02
N LYS A 232 2.63 -5.60 6.16
CA LYS A 232 3.95 -5.04 6.51
C LYS A 232 5.01 -5.42 5.49
N ALA A 233 5.01 -6.67 5.01
CA ALA A 233 5.98 -7.12 4.00
C ALA A 233 5.83 -6.36 2.67
N ALA A 234 4.60 -6.09 2.23
CA ALA A 234 4.34 -5.27 1.04
C ALA A 234 4.79 -3.82 1.24
N PHE A 235 4.49 -3.25 2.41
CA PHE A 235 4.89 -1.88 2.73
C PHE A 235 6.41 -1.71 2.78
N GLU A 236 7.11 -2.66 3.40
CA GLU A 236 8.57 -2.64 3.51
C GLU A 236 9.26 -2.71 2.14
N ASP A 237 8.74 -3.53 1.24
CA ASP A 237 9.24 -3.59 -0.15
C ASP A 237 9.04 -2.26 -0.89
N MET A 238 7.88 -1.61 -0.71
CA MET A 238 7.62 -0.29 -1.28
C MET A 238 8.51 0.80 -0.65
N ARG A 239 8.80 0.69 0.65
CA ARG A 239 9.66 1.61 1.41
C ARG A 239 11.08 1.61 0.87
N ILE A 240 11.68 0.43 0.71
CA ILE A 240 13.05 0.30 0.20
C ILE A 240 13.17 0.76 -1.26
N LYS A 241 12.10 0.62 -2.04
CA LYS A 241 12.05 1.12 -3.43
C LYS A 241 11.75 2.63 -3.55
N GLY A 242 11.55 3.33 -2.43
CA GLY A 242 11.30 4.76 -2.40
C GLY A 242 9.93 5.17 -2.95
N PHE A 243 8.94 4.28 -2.95
CA PHE A 243 7.60 4.54 -3.47
C PHE A 243 6.68 5.25 -2.49
N LEU A 244 7.03 5.29 -1.22
CA LEU A 244 6.18 5.83 -0.16
C LEU A 244 6.54 7.28 0.15
N GLN A 245 5.52 8.14 0.17
CA GLN A 245 5.66 9.52 0.66
C GLN A 245 5.97 9.51 2.17
N LYS A 246 6.91 10.37 2.59
CA LYS A 246 7.33 10.49 4.00
C LYS A 246 6.19 10.92 4.93
N ASP A 247 5.36 11.86 4.46
CA ASP A 247 4.24 12.42 5.24
C ASP A 247 2.89 11.87 4.79
N CYS A 248 2.83 10.59 4.40
CA CYS A 248 1.56 10.00 3.98
C CYS A 248 0.62 9.84 5.17
N ALA A 249 -0.62 10.33 5.03
CA ALA A 249 -1.65 10.02 6.01
C ALA A 249 -1.97 8.52 5.96
N PHE A 250 -2.31 7.94 7.10
CA PHE A 250 -2.60 6.51 7.16
C PHE A 250 -3.78 6.17 8.05
N ALA A 251 -4.42 5.06 7.71
CA ALA A 251 -5.50 4.48 8.50
C ALA A 251 -5.50 2.95 8.33
N GLY A 252 -6.12 2.25 9.28
CA GLY A 252 -6.31 0.81 9.17
C GLY A 252 -7.67 0.40 9.70
N HIS A 253 -8.34 -0.50 8.99
CA HIS A 253 -9.67 -0.95 9.42
C HIS A 253 -9.56 -2.14 10.39
N SER A 254 -9.86 -1.91 11.67
CA SER A 254 -9.87 -2.93 12.73
C SER A 254 -8.51 -3.64 12.88
N LEU A 255 -8.33 -4.83 12.30
CA LEU A 255 -7.04 -5.51 12.32
C LEU A 255 -5.95 -4.71 11.59
N GLY A 256 -6.30 -4.04 10.50
CA GLY A 256 -5.37 -3.25 9.69
C GLY A 256 -4.76 -2.07 10.44
N GLU A 257 -5.34 -1.60 11.55
CA GLU A 257 -4.76 -0.53 12.37
C GLU A 257 -3.38 -0.92 12.91
N HIS A 258 -3.23 -2.19 13.33
CA HIS A 258 -1.96 -2.73 13.81
C HIS A 258 -0.94 -2.78 12.67
N SER A 259 -1.37 -3.20 11.48
CA SER A 259 -0.53 -3.19 10.28
C SER A 259 -0.08 -1.78 9.92
N ALA A 260 -0.98 -0.79 9.94
CA ALA A 260 -0.68 0.58 9.59
C ALA A 260 0.30 1.22 10.59
N LEU A 261 0.06 1.05 11.89
CA LEU A 261 0.96 1.53 12.95
C LEU A 261 2.34 0.87 12.89
N ALA A 262 2.40 -0.43 12.59
CA ALA A 262 3.64 -1.16 12.42
C ALA A 262 4.40 -0.74 11.15
N SER A 263 3.68 -0.45 10.07
CA SER A 263 4.28 -0.25 8.74
C SER A 263 4.70 1.18 8.52
N ILE A 264 3.80 2.13 8.81
CA ILE A 264 3.94 3.54 8.43
C ILE A 264 4.54 4.34 9.57
N ALA A 265 4.00 4.18 10.79
CA ALA A 265 4.46 4.92 11.96
C ALA A 265 5.65 4.25 12.68
N ASP A 266 6.01 3.01 12.30
CA ASP A 266 7.11 2.21 12.86
C ASP A 266 7.11 2.14 14.42
N VAL A 267 5.90 2.16 15.02
CA VAL A 267 5.73 2.23 16.48
C VAL A 267 6.05 0.90 17.16
N LEU A 268 5.76 -0.21 16.49
CA LEU A 268 5.92 -1.55 17.04
C LEU A 268 6.75 -2.43 16.09
N HIS A 269 7.75 -3.10 16.64
CA HIS A 269 8.51 -4.13 15.90
C HIS A 269 7.58 -5.26 15.45
N ILE A 270 7.89 -5.89 14.31
CA ILE A 270 7.05 -6.96 13.73
C ILE A 270 6.76 -8.08 14.73
N SER A 271 7.73 -8.44 15.57
CA SER A 271 7.60 -9.44 16.64
C SER A 271 6.49 -9.07 17.64
N ALA A 272 6.44 -7.82 18.08
CA ALA A 272 5.41 -7.34 19.00
C ALA A 272 4.03 -7.32 18.34
N VAL A 273 3.97 -6.91 17.06
CA VAL A 273 2.72 -6.84 16.30
C VAL A 273 2.12 -8.23 16.13
N VAL A 274 2.90 -9.23 15.72
CA VAL A 274 2.39 -10.60 15.57
C VAL A 274 1.96 -11.19 16.90
N HIS A 275 2.65 -10.85 18.00
CA HIS A 275 2.27 -11.26 19.35
C HIS A 275 0.93 -10.65 19.77
N VAL A 276 0.76 -9.32 19.66
CA VAL A 276 -0.48 -8.61 20.00
C VAL A 276 -1.65 -9.08 19.16
N VAL A 277 -1.44 -9.24 17.84
CA VAL A 277 -2.48 -9.71 16.92
C VAL A 277 -2.89 -11.15 17.22
N PHE A 278 -1.93 -12.02 17.51
CA PHE A 278 -2.21 -13.40 17.91
C PHE A 278 -3.03 -13.43 19.21
N TYR A 279 -2.58 -12.68 20.23
CA TYR A 279 -3.27 -12.57 21.51
C TYR A 279 -4.70 -12.05 21.35
N ARG A 280 -4.87 -10.97 20.57
CA ARG A 280 -6.18 -10.39 20.22
C ARG A 280 -7.09 -11.41 19.54
N GLY A 281 -6.56 -12.20 18.61
CA GLY A 281 -7.32 -13.23 17.90
C GLY A 281 -7.89 -14.30 18.85
N ILE A 282 -7.05 -14.80 19.76
CA ILE A 282 -7.48 -15.84 20.72
C ILE A 282 -8.45 -15.27 21.75
N ILE A 283 -8.21 -14.07 22.29
CA ILE A 283 -9.17 -13.41 23.20
C ILE A 283 -10.51 -13.25 22.53
N MET A 284 -10.55 -12.75 21.29
CA MET A 284 -11.80 -12.57 20.57
C MET A 284 -12.55 -13.89 20.38
N GLN A 285 -11.82 -14.99 20.14
CA GLN A 285 -12.41 -16.31 20.00
C GLN A 285 -12.99 -16.86 21.31
N ARG A 286 -12.33 -16.61 22.45
CA ARG A 286 -12.73 -17.13 23.77
C ARG A 286 -13.62 -16.18 24.59
N ALA A 287 -13.75 -14.93 24.16
CA ALA A 287 -14.63 -13.96 24.81
C ALA A 287 -16.12 -14.29 24.67
N VAL A 288 -16.48 -15.15 23.71
CA VAL A 288 -17.85 -15.60 23.49
C VAL A 288 -17.97 -17.05 23.90
N GLU A 289 -18.98 -17.35 24.73
CA GLU A 289 -19.31 -18.71 25.09
C GLU A 289 -19.79 -19.48 23.86
N CYS A 290 -19.16 -20.62 23.60
CA CYS A 290 -19.54 -21.54 22.53
C CYS A 290 -20.15 -22.81 23.10
N ASP A 291 -21.00 -23.46 22.30
CA ASP A 291 -21.52 -24.79 22.59
C ASP A 291 -20.47 -25.89 22.35
N SER A 292 -20.86 -27.16 22.56
CA SER A 292 -20.00 -28.34 22.35
C SER A 292 -19.52 -28.52 20.90
N GLU A 293 -20.15 -27.86 19.92
CA GLU A 293 -19.74 -27.85 18.52
C GLU A 293 -18.93 -26.59 18.16
N ASN A 294 -18.51 -25.81 19.16
CA ASN A 294 -17.77 -24.55 19.02
C ASN A 294 -18.55 -23.46 18.24
N ARG A 295 -19.89 -23.47 18.33
CA ARG A 295 -20.77 -22.47 17.73
C ARG A 295 -21.17 -21.46 18.80
N SER A 296 -21.35 -20.20 18.40
CA SER A 296 -21.76 -19.13 19.29
C SER A 296 -23.18 -18.64 19.01
N ASN A 297 -23.79 -18.01 20.02
CA ASN A 297 -25.07 -17.31 19.88
C ASN A 297 -24.93 -15.89 19.32
N TYR A 298 -23.75 -15.52 18.81
CA TYR A 298 -23.46 -14.19 18.27
C TYR A 298 -23.01 -14.28 16.82
N ALA A 299 -23.32 -13.25 16.04
CA ALA A 299 -22.81 -13.13 14.68
C ALA A 299 -22.68 -11.66 14.27
N MET A 300 -22.30 -11.45 13.01
CA MET A 300 -22.37 -10.15 12.36
C MET A 300 -23.08 -10.24 11.02
N CYS A 301 -23.85 -9.21 10.66
CA CYS A 301 -24.45 -9.07 9.34
C CYS A 301 -24.03 -7.76 8.67
N ALA A 302 -23.78 -7.82 7.37
CA ALA A 302 -23.60 -6.65 6.52
C ALA A 302 -24.96 -6.16 6.01
N CYS A 303 -25.29 -4.93 6.34
CA CYS A 303 -26.39 -4.17 5.74
C CYS A 303 -25.76 -3.15 4.78
N GLN A 304 -25.59 -3.53 3.51
CA GLN A 304 -24.96 -2.68 2.50
C GLN A 304 -23.51 -2.35 2.89
N GLN A 305 -23.19 -1.11 3.29
CA GLN A 305 -21.86 -0.72 3.79
C GLN A 305 -21.72 -0.72 5.32
N HIS A 306 -22.80 -0.93 6.07
CA HIS A 306 -22.77 -1.01 7.53
C HIS A 306 -22.67 -2.46 8.02
N VAL A 307 -21.98 -2.66 9.14
CA VAL A 307 -21.88 -3.97 9.80
C VAL A 307 -22.57 -3.89 11.16
N CYS A 308 -23.44 -4.84 11.44
CA CYS A 308 -24.18 -4.93 12.68
C CYS A 308 -23.79 -6.24 13.37
N ALA A 309 -23.45 -6.16 14.65
CA ALA A 309 -22.99 -7.30 15.44
C ALA A 309 -23.87 -7.46 16.68
N GLY A 310 -24.11 -8.69 17.10
CA GLY A 310 -24.96 -8.97 18.25
C GLY A 310 -25.44 -10.42 18.30
N GLU A 311 -26.36 -10.67 19.20
CA GLU A 311 -26.98 -11.99 19.36
C GLU A 311 -27.76 -12.39 18.09
N LEU A 312 -27.72 -13.68 17.74
CA LEU A 312 -28.39 -14.22 16.55
C LEU A 312 -29.87 -13.87 16.49
N LEU A 313 -30.57 -13.92 17.63
CA LEU A 313 -31.98 -13.56 17.72
C LEU A 313 -32.22 -12.09 17.37
N ALA A 314 -31.41 -11.18 17.93
CA ALA A 314 -31.52 -9.74 17.64
C ALA A 314 -31.23 -9.43 16.16
N LEU A 315 -30.24 -10.11 15.57
CA LEU A 315 -29.92 -9.98 14.14
C LEU A 315 -31.03 -10.52 13.24
N GLN A 316 -31.67 -11.64 13.62
CA GLN A 316 -32.83 -12.18 12.92
C GLN A 316 -34.01 -11.20 12.94
N ILE A 317 -34.30 -10.63 14.11
CA ILE A 317 -35.38 -9.63 14.29
C ILE A 317 -35.09 -8.40 13.42
N LYS A 318 -33.87 -7.85 13.51
CA LYS A 318 -33.44 -6.70 12.70
C LYS A 318 -33.61 -6.98 11.21
N THR A 319 -33.23 -8.17 10.76
CA THR A 319 -33.36 -8.59 9.37
C THR A 319 -34.83 -8.63 8.93
N ASN A 320 -35.71 -9.19 9.77
CA ASN A 320 -37.13 -9.25 9.49
C ASN A 320 -37.75 -7.84 9.41
N ILE A 321 -37.35 -6.93 10.30
CA ILE A 321 -37.80 -5.53 10.28
C ILE A 321 -37.37 -4.84 8.99
N ILE A 322 -36.09 -4.95 8.59
CA ILE A 322 -35.58 -4.31 7.37
C ILE A 322 -36.32 -4.85 6.13
N ASN A 323 -36.55 -6.16 6.06
CA ASN A 323 -37.31 -6.77 4.97
C ASN A 323 -38.76 -6.27 4.96
N TYR A 324 -39.41 -6.19 6.12
CA TYR A 324 -40.78 -5.69 6.24
C TYR A 324 -40.89 -4.23 5.75
N LEU A 325 -40.04 -3.34 6.26
CA LEU A 325 -40.02 -1.93 5.86
C LEU A 325 -39.80 -1.77 4.35
N LYS A 326 -38.92 -2.61 3.77
CA LYS A 326 -38.65 -2.58 2.34
C LYS A 326 -39.83 -3.06 1.48
N ILE A 327 -40.47 -4.17 1.87
CA ILE A 327 -41.64 -4.72 1.15
C ILE A 327 -42.82 -3.74 1.24
N GLN A 328 -43.06 -3.18 2.42
CA GLN A 328 -44.13 -2.20 2.65
C GLN A 328 -43.77 -0.79 2.12
N LYS A 329 -42.55 -0.60 1.60
CA LYS A 329 -42.03 0.68 1.10
C LYS A 329 -42.17 1.82 2.12
N ILE A 330 -41.98 1.50 3.40
CA ILE A 330 -42.07 2.46 4.50
C ILE A 330 -40.74 3.21 4.62
N ASP A 331 -40.78 4.53 4.53
CA ASP A 331 -39.64 5.41 4.81
C ASP A 331 -39.84 6.09 6.18
N VAL A 332 -39.04 5.66 7.16
CA VAL A 332 -39.13 6.17 8.54
C VAL A 332 -38.86 7.68 8.60
N ALA A 333 -38.00 8.21 7.74
CA ALA A 333 -37.71 9.65 7.70
C ALA A 333 -38.94 10.47 7.30
N LYS A 334 -39.72 9.98 6.33
CA LYS A 334 -40.97 10.62 5.91
C LYS A 334 -42.06 10.50 6.98
N LEU A 335 -42.08 9.38 7.71
CA LEU A 335 -43.01 9.21 8.84
C LEU A 335 -42.73 10.21 9.96
N THR A 336 -41.46 10.53 10.25
CA THR A 336 -41.09 11.54 11.25
C THR A 336 -41.38 12.98 10.82
N GLU A 337 -41.58 13.23 9.52
CA GLU A 337 -42.08 14.54 9.03
C GLU A 337 -43.60 14.68 9.23
N THR A 338 -44.32 13.56 9.30
CA THR A 338 -45.80 13.54 9.34
C THR A 338 -46.35 13.28 10.74
N PHE A 339 -45.62 12.55 11.58
CA PHE A 339 -46.03 12.13 12.92
C PHE A 339 -44.97 12.51 13.96
N THR A 340 -45.39 12.61 15.23
CA THR A 340 -44.46 12.79 16.35
C THR A 340 -43.55 11.58 16.52
N VAL A 341 -42.36 11.80 17.09
CA VAL A 341 -41.36 10.76 17.32
C VAL A 341 -41.92 9.63 18.20
N GLU A 342 -42.73 9.97 19.19
CA GLU A 342 -43.41 9.04 20.10
C GLU A 342 -44.36 8.13 19.33
N LYS A 343 -45.14 8.70 18.39
CA LYS A 343 -46.08 7.92 17.60
C LYS A 343 -45.37 6.98 16.63
N VAL A 344 -44.28 7.44 16.01
CA VAL A 344 -43.44 6.60 15.16
C VAL A 344 -42.81 5.44 15.96
N LYS A 345 -42.38 5.69 17.21
CA LYS A 345 -41.87 4.63 18.09
C LYS A 345 -42.93 3.57 18.41
N GLU A 346 -44.17 3.97 18.70
CA GLU A 346 -45.27 3.01 18.91
C GLU A 346 -45.52 2.15 17.67
N MET A 347 -45.61 2.78 16.49
CA MET A 347 -45.81 2.07 15.23
C MET A 347 -44.68 1.06 14.95
N LEU A 348 -43.43 1.45 15.20
CA LEU A 348 -42.29 0.56 15.05
C LEU A 348 -42.27 -0.55 16.12
N ALA A 349 -42.72 -0.28 17.34
CA ALA A 349 -42.78 -1.28 18.41
C ALA A 349 -43.69 -2.45 18.04
N ASP A 350 -44.81 -2.20 17.38
CA ASP A 350 -45.72 -3.26 16.93
C ASP A 350 -45.12 -4.10 15.80
N VAL A 351 -44.39 -3.45 14.87
CA VAL A 351 -43.60 -4.16 13.84
C VAL A 351 -42.52 -5.03 14.48
N VAL A 352 -41.81 -4.51 15.49
CA VAL A 352 -40.78 -5.25 16.23
C VAL A 352 -41.38 -6.47 16.94
N LYS A 353 -42.50 -6.32 17.65
CA LYS A 353 -43.20 -7.43 18.32
C LYS A 353 -43.63 -8.51 17.34
N SER A 354 -44.21 -8.14 16.20
CA SER A 354 -44.59 -9.07 15.14
C SER A 354 -43.37 -9.83 14.59
N CYS A 355 -42.27 -9.10 14.33
CA CYS A 355 -41.02 -9.69 13.84
C CYS A 355 -40.35 -10.60 14.88
N LEU A 356 -40.46 -10.28 16.18
CA LEU A 356 -40.00 -11.12 17.28
C LEU A 356 -40.77 -12.44 17.34
N VAL A 357 -42.10 -12.39 17.31
CA VAL A 357 -42.94 -13.60 17.27
C VAL A 357 -42.61 -14.44 16.05
N GLY A 358 -42.41 -13.81 14.89
CA GLY A 358 -41.96 -14.48 13.67
C GLY A 358 -40.58 -15.12 13.81
N ALA A 359 -39.61 -14.43 14.40
CA ALA A 359 -38.26 -14.93 14.63
C ALA A 359 -38.24 -16.15 15.58
N VAL A 360 -39.01 -16.11 16.66
CA VAL A 360 -39.14 -17.22 17.61
C VAL A 360 -39.85 -18.43 16.96
N LYS A 361 -40.87 -18.21 16.13
CA LYS A 361 -41.59 -19.29 15.42
C LYS A 361 -40.77 -19.92 14.28
N SER A 362 -40.01 -19.11 13.55
CA SER A 362 -39.18 -19.57 12.42
C SER A 362 -37.83 -20.13 12.86
N GLY A 363 -37.31 -19.65 13.99
CA GLY A 363 -36.20 -20.22 14.72
C GLY A 363 -36.68 -21.43 15.53
N GLY A 364 -36.98 -22.54 14.84
CA GLY A 364 -36.99 -23.83 15.52
C GLY A 364 -35.65 -23.99 16.24
N LEU A 365 -35.69 -24.12 17.57
CA LEU A 365 -34.55 -24.46 18.43
C LEU A 365 -33.98 -25.82 17.97
N TYR A 366 -33.18 -25.83 16.92
CA TYR A 366 -32.30 -26.95 16.64
C TYR A 366 -31.07 -26.76 17.53
N HIS A 367 -31.11 -27.43 18.70
CA HIS A 367 -29.95 -27.63 19.56
C HIS A 367 -29.20 -26.32 19.94
N GLY A 368 -29.94 -25.30 20.40
CA GLY A 368 -29.32 -24.11 20.97
C GLY A 368 -28.59 -23.18 19.99
N SER A 369 -28.72 -23.36 18.67
CA SER A 369 -28.13 -22.46 17.67
C SER A 369 -29.13 -22.09 16.58
N VAL A 370 -29.36 -20.79 16.38
CA VAL A 370 -30.24 -20.30 15.30
C VAL A 370 -29.48 -20.35 13.98
N ALA A 371 -29.89 -21.25 13.07
CA ALA A 371 -29.43 -21.20 11.69
C ALA A 371 -30.08 -20.02 10.97
N LEU A 372 -29.36 -18.89 10.88
CA LEU A 372 -29.78 -17.73 10.11
C LEU A 372 -29.96 -18.14 8.62
N ARG A 373 -31.19 -18.12 8.12
CA ARG A 373 -31.49 -18.42 6.71
C ARG A 373 -30.84 -17.37 5.80
N ARG A 374 -30.53 -17.73 4.56
CA ARG A 374 -30.02 -16.80 3.54
C ARG A 374 -31.08 -15.70 3.30
N PHE A 375 -30.76 -14.45 3.66
CA PHE A 375 -31.72 -13.34 3.59
C PHE A 375 -31.54 -12.49 2.33
N LEU A 376 -32.60 -11.75 1.96
CA LEU A 376 -32.58 -10.85 0.80
C LEU A 376 -31.79 -9.55 1.03
N TYR A 377 -31.72 -8.99 2.25
CA TYR A 377 -31.22 -7.61 2.46
C TYR A 377 -30.26 -7.34 3.64
N PRO A 378 -29.92 -8.33 4.48
CA PRO A 378 -28.58 -8.35 5.07
C PRO A 378 -27.81 -9.65 4.75
N VAL A 379 -26.54 -9.50 4.39
CA VAL A 379 -25.65 -10.63 4.11
C VAL A 379 -25.00 -11.05 5.43
N LEU A 380 -25.26 -12.29 5.86
CA LEU A 380 -24.62 -12.86 7.04
C LEU A 380 -23.12 -13.01 6.79
N MET A 381 -22.30 -12.45 7.69
CA MET A 381 -20.87 -12.73 7.71
C MET A 381 -20.64 -14.04 8.47
N ARG A 382 -19.76 -14.91 7.96
CA ARG A 382 -19.30 -16.12 8.66
C ARG A 382 -18.31 -15.78 9.76
N ILE A 383 -18.74 -14.95 10.71
CA ILE A 383 -17.96 -14.47 11.86
C ILE A 383 -18.81 -14.67 13.10
N SER A 384 -18.31 -15.47 14.03
CA SER A 384 -19.01 -15.93 15.23
C SER A 384 -18.84 -15.00 16.44
N THR A 385 -17.95 -14.01 16.34
CA THR A 385 -17.58 -13.13 17.46
C THR A 385 -17.85 -11.66 17.08
N PRO A 386 -18.62 -10.91 17.90
CA PRO A 386 -18.94 -9.52 17.62
C PRO A 386 -17.78 -8.63 18.04
N ALA A 387 -16.71 -8.62 17.24
CA ALA A 387 -15.58 -7.71 17.44
C ALA A 387 -16.04 -6.25 17.31
N LEU A 388 -15.54 -5.35 18.17
CA LEU A 388 -15.92 -3.92 18.28
C LEU A 388 -17.22 -3.63 19.07
N CYS A 389 -17.97 -4.65 19.51
CA CYS A 389 -19.01 -4.49 20.51
C CYS A 389 -18.41 -4.64 21.91
N GLY A 390 -17.83 -3.56 22.46
CA GLY A 390 -17.65 -3.48 23.91
C GLY A 390 -19.01 -3.56 24.63
N PRO A 391 -19.08 -3.88 25.93
CA PRO A 391 -20.33 -3.90 26.70
C PRO A 391 -21.09 -2.55 26.64
N VAL A 392 -20.41 -1.47 26.27
CA VAL A 392 -20.98 -0.12 26.07
C VAL A 392 -21.84 0.00 24.80
N TYR A 393 -21.64 -0.87 23.80
CA TYR A 393 -22.40 -0.85 22.54
C TYR A 393 -23.44 -1.97 22.41
N SER A 394 -23.47 -2.93 23.36
CA SER A 394 -24.44 -4.05 23.35
C SER A 394 -25.79 -3.69 24.00
N LEU A 395 -25.90 -2.56 24.69
CA LEU A 395 -27.12 -2.15 25.42
C LEU A 395 -27.74 -0.84 24.93
N SER A 396 -27.06 -0.08 24.07
CA SER A 396 -27.55 1.20 23.54
C SER A 396 -28.57 1.09 22.41
N VAL A 397 -28.94 -0.13 21.97
CA VAL A 397 -30.02 -0.35 21.00
C VAL A 397 -31.36 -0.74 21.67
N LEU A 398 -31.38 -0.97 22.99
CA LEU A 398 -32.62 -1.27 23.73
C LEU A 398 -32.90 -0.32 24.91
N SER A 399 -31.97 0.57 25.28
CA SER A 399 -32.28 1.71 26.15
C SER A 399 -32.39 2.99 25.31
N LEU A 400 -33.60 3.21 24.80
CA LEU A 400 -34.10 4.51 24.33
C LEU A 400 -34.18 5.49 25.53
N ASN A 401 -33.04 5.93 26.06
CA ASN A 401 -33.00 7.15 26.86
C ASN A 401 -32.83 8.34 25.92
N ALA A 402 -33.78 9.27 26.03
CA ALA A 402 -34.15 10.31 25.09
C ALA A 402 -33.15 11.49 24.98
N ALA A 403 -31.84 11.24 24.98
CA ALA A 403 -30.84 12.33 24.98
C ALA A 403 -29.84 12.31 23.81
N HIS A 404 -29.99 11.42 22.82
CA HIS A 404 -29.07 11.35 21.66
C HIS A 404 -29.79 11.10 20.31
N SER A 405 -31.04 11.53 20.18
CA SER A 405 -31.83 11.39 18.94
C SER A 405 -31.34 12.27 17.77
N ASP A 406 -30.46 13.24 18.01
CA ASP A 406 -30.10 14.24 16.99
C ASP A 406 -29.00 13.81 16.00
N ARG A 407 -28.43 12.61 16.12
CA ARG A 407 -27.30 12.18 15.26
C ARG A 407 -27.54 10.98 14.35
N LEU A 408 -28.77 10.45 14.28
CA LEU A 408 -29.11 9.28 13.45
C LEU A 408 -30.00 9.60 12.24
N VAL A 409 -29.95 10.84 11.73
CA VAL A 409 -30.59 11.23 10.46
C VAL A 409 -29.51 11.68 9.48
N GLY A 410 -28.95 10.72 8.77
CA GLY A 410 -27.97 10.97 7.72
C GLY A 410 -27.75 9.71 6.90
N LYS A 411 -28.59 9.50 5.87
CA LYS A 411 -28.29 8.58 4.76
C LYS A 411 -27.05 9.11 4.03
N ALA A 412 -25.86 8.76 4.51
CA ALA A 412 -24.64 8.92 3.74
C ALA A 412 -24.45 7.68 2.86
N ASN A 413 -25.04 7.70 1.66
CA ASN A 413 -24.62 6.82 0.57
C ASN A 413 -23.17 7.23 0.20
N TYR A 414 -22.18 6.55 0.77
CA TYR A 414 -20.75 6.77 0.53
C TYR A 414 -20.27 6.22 -0.83
N GLU A 415 -21.14 6.16 -1.85
CA GLU A 415 -20.80 5.62 -3.18
C GLU A 415 -20.91 6.63 -4.33
N ALA A 416 -21.25 7.90 -4.08
CA ALA A 416 -21.27 8.87 -5.19
C ALA A 416 -20.98 10.34 -4.84
N ARG A 417 -20.76 10.70 -3.57
CA ARG A 417 -20.51 12.11 -3.21
C ARG A 417 -19.52 12.23 -2.07
N ASP A 418 -18.28 12.52 -2.43
CA ASP A 418 -17.45 13.32 -1.56
C ASP A 418 -17.96 14.77 -1.58
N GLY A 419 -18.05 15.39 -0.42
CA GLY A 419 -18.52 16.78 -0.26
C GLY A 419 -17.64 17.83 -0.96
N PHE A 420 -16.60 17.43 -1.68
CA PHE A 420 -15.68 18.31 -2.41
C PHE A 420 -15.67 17.89 -3.89
N ILE A 421 -16.45 18.59 -4.71
CA ILE A 421 -16.71 18.28 -6.13
C ILE A 421 -15.47 18.55 -7.03
N SER A 422 -14.35 19.00 -6.49
CA SER A 422 -13.15 19.33 -7.29
C SER A 422 -11.99 18.32 -7.21
N THR A 423 -12.08 17.26 -6.40
CA THR A 423 -10.96 16.30 -6.24
C THR A 423 -11.32 14.91 -6.74
N THR A 424 -10.72 14.50 -7.86
CA THR A 424 -10.80 13.13 -8.37
C THR A 424 -9.88 12.22 -7.55
N ARG A 425 -10.38 11.06 -7.11
CA ARG A 425 -9.66 10.11 -6.24
C ARG A 425 -9.45 8.80 -6.99
N ALA A 426 -8.25 8.25 -6.91
CA ALA A 426 -7.96 6.91 -7.39
C ALA A 426 -7.75 6.00 -6.17
N ILE A 427 -8.45 4.86 -6.14
CA ILE A 427 -8.24 3.82 -5.12
C ILE A 427 -7.44 2.72 -5.77
N ILE A 428 -6.26 2.44 -5.21
CA ILE A 428 -5.29 1.53 -5.79
C ILE A 428 -4.94 0.46 -4.74
N CYS A 429 -4.92 -0.82 -5.14
CA CYS A 429 -4.65 -1.93 -4.25
C CYS A 429 -3.35 -2.64 -4.63
N HIS A 430 -2.43 -2.85 -3.68
CA HIS A 430 -1.11 -3.45 -3.97
C HIS A 430 -1.17 -4.86 -4.58
N SER A 431 -2.26 -5.61 -4.36
CA SER A 431 -2.44 -6.95 -4.95
C SER A 431 -3.04 -6.92 -6.35
N LYS A 432 -3.81 -5.87 -6.70
CA LYS A 432 -4.53 -5.76 -7.98
C LYS A 432 -3.86 -4.80 -8.97
N ASN A 433 -3.19 -3.77 -8.46
CA ASN A 433 -2.66 -2.64 -9.21
C ASN A 433 -1.15 -2.51 -9.01
N ALA A 434 -0.44 -3.63 -9.14
CA ALA A 434 1.01 -3.64 -8.98
C ALA A 434 1.71 -2.79 -10.05
N LYS A 435 1.17 -2.70 -11.27
CA LYS A 435 1.79 -1.91 -12.34
C LYS A 435 1.80 -0.41 -12.01
N GLU A 436 0.68 0.09 -11.49
CA GLU A 436 0.47 1.49 -11.15
C GLU A 436 1.26 1.90 -9.90
N ILE A 437 1.37 1.01 -8.91
CA ILE A 437 2.13 1.29 -7.66
C ILE A 437 3.65 1.19 -7.88
N TYR A 438 4.08 0.20 -8.66
CA TYR A 438 5.51 -0.05 -8.89
C TYR A 438 6.04 0.67 -10.14
N TYR A 439 5.21 1.50 -10.78
CA TYR A 439 5.53 2.23 -12.01
C TYR A 439 6.11 1.34 -13.12
N GLN A 440 5.60 0.11 -13.25
CA GLN A 440 6.02 -0.87 -14.26
C GLN A 440 5.31 -0.60 -15.59
N TYR A 441 5.61 0.54 -16.20
CA TYR A 441 5.20 0.84 -17.56
C TYR A 441 6.21 0.21 -18.51
N GLU A 442 5.73 -0.50 -19.53
CA GLU A 442 6.60 -0.99 -20.60
C GLU A 442 7.21 0.24 -21.29
N ASP A 443 8.55 0.27 -21.39
CA ASP A 443 9.20 1.26 -22.22
C ASP A 443 8.70 1.05 -23.65
N GLU A 444 8.02 2.05 -24.23
CA GLU A 444 7.82 2.08 -25.68
C GLU A 444 9.22 1.96 -26.29
N ALA A 445 9.44 0.87 -27.02
CA ALA A 445 10.72 0.53 -27.62
C ALA A 445 11.31 1.79 -28.26
N GLU A 446 12.43 2.27 -27.71
CA GLU A 446 13.27 3.20 -28.46
C GLU A 446 13.55 2.51 -29.79
N GLY A 447 13.11 3.15 -30.87
CA GLY A 447 13.32 2.65 -32.23
C GLY A 447 14.79 2.22 -32.39
N PRO A 448 15.05 1.19 -33.21
CA PRO A 448 16.37 0.57 -33.27
C PRO A 448 17.43 1.65 -33.46
N PRO A 449 18.58 1.54 -32.77
CA PRO A 449 19.67 2.50 -32.96
C PRO A 449 19.94 2.59 -34.46
N ALA A 450 20.01 3.81 -34.97
CA ALA A 450 20.43 4.06 -36.34
C ALA A 450 21.68 3.23 -36.59
N GLN A 451 21.61 2.33 -37.58
CA GLN A 451 22.74 1.51 -37.97
C GLN A 451 23.91 2.45 -38.26
N GLU A 452 24.97 2.34 -37.47
CA GLU A 452 26.27 2.86 -37.86
C GLU A 452 26.62 2.19 -39.19
N GLU A 453 26.66 3.00 -40.26
CA GLU A 453 27.31 2.60 -41.50
C GLU A 453 28.74 2.16 -41.16
N LEU A 454 28.98 0.86 -41.29
CA LEU A 454 30.30 0.26 -41.26
C LEU A 454 31.15 0.95 -42.33
N SER A 455 32.10 1.77 -41.88
CA SER A 455 33.24 2.21 -42.67
C SER A 455 33.99 0.97 -43.22
N PRO A 456 34.51 1.01 -44.46
CA PRO A 456 35.12 -0.15 -45.07
C PRO A 456 36.43 -0.54 -44.36
N THR A 457 36.55 -1.83 -44.09
CA THR A 457 37.69 -2.54 -43.51
C THR A 457 39.03 -2.09 -44.11
N PRO A 458 40.06 -1.76 -43.30
CA PRO A 458 41.40 -1.55 -43.84
C PRO A 458 42.01 -2.89 -44.22
N THR A 459 42.48 -2.98 -45.47
CA THR A 459 43.26 -4.08 -46.04
C THR A 459 44.44 -4.43 -45.13
N ALA A 460 44.64 -5.73 -44.90
CA ALA A 460 45.69 -6.30 -44.07
C ALA A 460 47.09 -5.76 -44.40
N ALA A 461 47.80 -5.28 -43.38
CA ALA A 461 49.23 -5.00 -43.41
C ALA A 461 50.03 -6.29 -43.10
N PRO A 462 51.24 -6.47 -43.66
CA PRO A 462 51.96 -7.74 -43.60
C PRO A 462 52.59 -7.98 -42.23
N THR A 463 52.64 -9.26 -41.85
CA THR A 463 53.23 -9.80 -40.62
C THR A 463 54.70 -9.42 -40.47
N ILE A 464 55.04 -8.74 -39.37
CA ILE A 464 56.42 -8.44 -38.97
C ILE A 464 57.06 -9.71 -38.39
N LEU A 465 58.15 -10.16 -39.01
CA LEU A 465 59.02 -11.22 -38.50
C LEU A 465 59.90 -10.69 -37.35
N THR A 466 60.00 -11.47 -36.28
CA THR A 466 60.87 -11.22 -35.12
C THR A 466 62.36 -11.36 -35.47
N PRO A 467 63.26 -10.53 -34.90
CA PRO A 467 64.68 -10.60 -35.20
C PRO A 467 65.41 -11.69 -34.39
N VAL A 468 66.32 -12.39 -35.06
CA VAL A 468 67.28 -13.36 -34.52
C VAL A 468 68.45 -12.64 -33.83
N PRO A 469 68.99 -13.11 -32.69
CA PRO A 469 70.16 -12.49 -32.06
C PRO A 469 71.46 -12.84 -32.82
N ALA A 470 72.29 -11.83 -33.07
CA ALA A 470 73.55 -11.95 -33.79
C ALA A 470 74.70 -12.46 -32.89
N ALA A 471 75.52 -13.35 -33.45
CA ALA A 471 76.77 -13.86 -32.88
C ALA A 471 77.94 -12.85 -33.02
N PRO A 472 79.00 -12.92 -32.18
CA PRO A 472 80.06 -11.92 -32.15
C PRO A 472 81.07 -12.12 -33.30
N VAL A 473 81.48 -11.00 -33.92
CA VAL A 473 82.46 -10.97 -35.01
C VAL A 473 83.87 -10.69 -34.47
N ALA A 474 84.83 -11.49 -34.92
CA ALA A 474 86.26 -11.40 -34.62
C ALA A 474 86.95 -10.22 -35.34
N LEU A 475 87.92 -9.62 -34.67
CA LEU A 475 88.82 -8.58 -35.17
C LEU A 475 89.79 -9.09 -36.26
N ALA A 476 90.00 -8.27 -37.29
CA ALA A 476 91.15 -8.36 -38.19
C ALA A 476 91.67 -6.94 -38.58
N PRO A 477 92.95 -6.79 -38.94
CA PRO A 477 93.73 -5.62 -38.59
C PRO A 477 93.82 -4.52 -39.66
N SER A 478 94.23 -3.35 -39.19
CA SER A 478 94.47 -2.08 -39.90
C SER A 478 95.48 -2.14 -41.06
N ARG A 479 95.23 -1.36 -42.13
CA ARG A 479 96.29 -0.69 -42.92
C ARG A 479 95.81 0.63 -43.55
N PRO A 480 96.71 1.62 -43.79
CA PRO A 480 96.35 3.03 -43.87
C PRO A 480 96.40 3.66 -45.27
N ARG A 481 95.86 4.89 -45.31
CA ARG A 481 96.21 6.08 -46.14
C ARG A 481 96.07 5.98 -47.67
N GLY A 482 95.26 6.92 -48.18
CA GLY A 482 95.82 8.06 -48.92
C GLY A 482 95.19 8.36 -50.28
N LYS A 483 94.79 9.64 -50.43
CA LYS A 483 94.77 10.52 -51.62
C LYS A 483 94.01 10.00 -52.87
N HIS A 484 93.09 10.72 -53.48
CA HIS A 484 93.04 12.15 -53.82
C HIS A 484 91.59 12.60 -53.93
#